data_AF-A0A0S7C2S4-F1
#
_entry.id   AF-A0A0S7C2S4-F1
#
_cell.length_a   1.000
_cell.length_b   1.000
_cell.length_c   1.000
_cell.angle_alpha   90.00
_cell.angle_beta   90.00
_cell.angle_gamma   90.00
#
_symmetry.space_group_name_H-M   'P 1'
#
loop_
_entity.id
_entity.type
_entity.pdbx_description
1 polymer ?
#
loop_
_entity_poly.entity_id
_entity_poly.type
_entity_poly.pdbx_seq_one_letter_code
_entity_poly.pdbx_strand_id
1 'polypeptide(L)' 'MNASALILMIVVQLVVVVLTVYFFYRVLVSKPKPEPDSYIENDDVER' A
#
# COMPACT_ATOMS: atom_id res chain seq x y z
N MET A 1 -3.08 -25.59 26.41
CA MET A 1 -3.29 -24.51 25.42
C MET A 1 -4.56 -24.81 24.65
N ASN A 2 -5.48 -23.85 24.55
CA ASN A 2 -6.75 -24.08 23.84
C ASN A 2 -6.52 -24.04 22.33
N ALA A 3 -6.81 -25.14 21.63
CA ALA A 3 -6.62 -25.24 20.18
C ALA A 3 -7.33 -24.11 19.42
N SER A 4 -8.53 -23.72 19.85
CA SER A 4 -9.30 -22.62 19.25
C SER A 4 -8.59 -21.27 19.35
N ALA A 5 -7.90 -21.00 20.46
CA ALA A 5 -7.15 -19.75 20.65
C ALA A 5 -5.90 -19.72 19.75
N LEU A 6 -5.23 -20.86 19.59
CA LEU A 6 -4.07 -21.00 18.72
C LEU A 6 -4.45 -20.84 17.24
N ILE A 7 -5.56 -21.44 16.82
CA ILE A 7 -6.09 -21.29 15.44
C ILE A 7 -6.41 -19.82 15.16
N LEU A 8 -7.12 -19.15 16.07
CA LEU A 8 -7.47 -17.73 15.89
C LEU A 8 -6.21 -16.85 15.76
N MET A 9 -5.21 -17.07 16.61
CA MET A 9 -3.94 -16.35 16.54
C MET A 9 -3.26 -16.51 15.18
N ILE A 10 -3.14 -17.75 14.68
CA ILE A 10 -2.47 -18.03 13.40
C ILE A 10 -3.24 -17.40 12.24
N VAL A 11 -4.58 -17.50 12.25
CA VAL A 11 -5.42 -16.90 11.20
C VAL A 11 -5.23 -15.38 11.14
N VAL A 12 -5.27 -14.70 12.29
CA VAL A 12 -5.06 -13.25 12.34
C VAL A 12 -3.67 -12.87 11.82
N GLN A 13 -2.64 -13.60 12.24
CA GLN A 13 -1.26 -13.38 11.77
C GLN A 13 -1.15 -13.55 10.25
N LEU A 14 -1.71 -14.63 9.69
CA LEU A 14 -1.68 -14.87 8.25
C LEU A 14 -2.43 -13.78 7.48
N VAL A 15 -3.59 -13.33 7.96
CA VAL A 15 -4.35 -12.25 7.32
C VAL A 15 -3.52 -10.97 7.26
N VAL A 16 -2.89 -10.57 8.37
CA VAL A 16 -2.04 -9.38 8.40
C VAL A 16 -0.86 -9.53 7.44
N VAL A 17 -0.16 -10.66 7.47
CA VAL A 17 0.99 -10.92 6.58
C VAL A 17 0.57 -10.85 5.11
N VAL A 18 -0.55 -11.49 4.74
CA VAL A 18 -1.05 -11.48 3.35
C VAL A 18 -1.38 -10.06 2.91
N LEU A 19 -2.07 -9.28 3.75
CA LEU A 19 -2.41 -7.89 3.41
C LEU A 19 -1.15 -7.03 3.26
N THR A 20 -0.19 -7.15 4.18
CA THR A 20 1.07 -6.40 4.11
C THR A 20 1.84 -6.74 2.84
N VAL A 21 2.02 -8.03 2.54
CA VAL A 21 2.69 -8.47 1.31
C VAL A 21 1.96 -7.96 0.08
N TYR A 22 0.63 -8.02 0.05
CA TYR A 22 -0.17 -7.52 -1.07
C TYR A 22 0.04 -6.03 -1.33
N PHE A 23 -0.03 -5.19 -0.29
CA PHE A 23 0.16 -3.75 -0.46
C PHE A 23 1.61 -3.40 -0.81
N PHE A 24 2.59 -4.08 -0.22
CA PHE A 24 4.00 -3.86 -0.55
C PHE A 24 4.29 -4.25 -1.99
N TYR A 25 3.80 -5.42 -2.43
CA TYR A 25 3.90 -5.84 -3.83
C TYR A 25 3.25 -4.81 -4.75
N ARG A 26 2.06 -4.33 -4.40
CA ARG A 26 1.37 -3.28 -5.16
C ARG A 26 2.20 -2.01 -5.24
N VAL A 27 2.80 -1.54 -4.15
CA VAL A 27 3.64 -0.33 -4.15
C VAL A 27 4.90 -0.52 -5.00
N LEU A 28 5.58 -1.66 -4.86
CA LEU A 28 6.84 -1.92 -5.56
C LEU A 28 6.67 -2.15 -7.06
N VAL A 29 5.53 -2.69 -7.49
CA VAL A 29 5.30 -3.11 -8.89
C VAL A 29 4.34 -2.19 -9.65
N SER A 30 3.49 -1.42 -8.96
CA SER A 30 2.60 -0.47 -9.64
C SER A 30 3.42 0.58 -10.38
N LYS A 31 3.06 0.81 -11.65
CA LYS A 31 3.67 1.89 -12.43
C LYS A 31 3.43 3.22 -11.70
N PRO A 32 4.44 4.13 -11.65
CA PRO A 32 4.24 5.48 -11.17
C PRO A 32 3.04 6.09 -11.89
N LYS A 33 2.06 6.57 -11.12
CA LYS A 33 0.98 7.35 -11.73
C LYS A 33 1.62 8.65 -12.20
N PRO A 34 1.45 9.05 -13.48
CA PRO A 34 1.88 10.38 -13.90
C PRO A 34 1.13 11.39 -13.02
N GLU A 35 1.89 12.13 -12.23
CA GLU A 35 1.35 13.22 -11.46
C GLU A 35 1.08 14.39 -12.41
N PRO A 36 -0.08 15.06 -12.33
CA PRO A 36 -0.25 16.32 -13.03
C PRO A 36 0.80 17.31 -12.52
N ASP A 37 1.38 18.09 -13.42
CA ASP A 37 2.37 19.09 -13.06
C ASP A 37 1.78 20.06 -12.03
N SER A 38 2.41 20.15 -10.85
CA SER A 38 1.94 21.02 -9.77
C SER A 38 2.15 22.50 -10.06
N TYR A 39 2.94 22.85 -11.09
CA TYR A 39 3.21 24.23 -11.49
C TYR A 39 2.52 24.66 -12.78
N ILE A 40 1.65 23.82 -13.36
CA ILE A 40 0.92 24.13 -14.61
C ILE A 40 0.19 25.48 -14.58
N GLU A 41 -0.31 25.89 -13.41
CA GLU A 41 -1.02 27.16 -13.21
C GLU A 41 -0.10 28.39 -13.12
N ASN A 42 1.22 28.19 -13.07
CA ASN A 42 2.22 29.24 -12.93
C ASN A 42 3.21 29.30 -14.11
N ASP A 43 3.08 28.41 -15.09
CA ASP A 43 3.98 28.30 -16.23
C ASP A 43 3.95 29.55 -17.14
N ASP A 44 2.86 30.33 -17.10
CA ASP A 44 2.62 31.52 -17.90
C ASP A 44 2.93 32.85 -17.17
N VAL A 45 3.35 32.80 -15.90
CA VAL A 45 3.72 33.99 -15.12
C VAL A 45 5.18 34.38 -15.43
N GLU A 46 5.39 35.47 -16.19
CA GLU A 46 6.74 36.05 -16.39
C GLU A 46 7.37 36.47 -15.04
N ARG A 47 8.67 36.16 -14.86
CA ARG A 47 9.45 36.47 -13.65
C ARG A 47 9.96 37.90 -13.60
#